data_AF-A0A7C4I4R5-F1
#
_entry.id   AF-A0A7C4I4R5-F1
#
_cell.length_a   1.000
_cell.length_b   1.000
_cell.length_c   1.000
_cell.angle_alpha   90.00
_cell.angle_beta   90.00
_cell.angle_gamma   90.00
#
_symmetry.space_group_name_H-M   'P 1'
#
loop_
_entity.id
_entity.type
_entity.pdbx_description
1 polymer ?
#
loop_
_entity_poly.entity_id
_entity_poly.type
_entity_poly.pdbx_seq_one_letter_code
_entity_poly.pdbx_strand_id
1 'polypeptide(L)'
;MTLVIKKIDPEKVRLFKAEAVKRGLLLHQAIEEAITLWLNTSRSAAETDFEANNRLYEAMKEELRKKHRGEFAVIAEGRLVGIYHEKKEALEALRSLGVNHAILTQIGVDEERRSELEWWGGSIELQNAQDT
;
A
#
# COMPACT_ATOMS: atom_id res chain seq x y z
N MET A 1 10.00 8.36 13.65
CA MET A 1 9.47 7.13 13.00
C MET A 1 10.66 6.27 12.62
N THR A 2 10.58 4.96 12.82
CA THR A 2 11.62 4.02 12.38
C THR A 2 11.25 3.44 11.03
N LEU A 3 12.14 3.51 10.04
CA LEU A 3 11.96 2.97 8.69
C LEU A 3 12.99 1.86 8.45
N VAL A 4 12.52 0.67 8.10
CA VAL A 4 13.35 -0.47 7.74
C VAL A 4 13.02 -0.90 6.32
N ILE A 5 14.02 -0.92 5.44
CA ILE A 5 13.85 -1.27 4.02
C ILE A 5 14.58 -2.59 3.78
N LYS A 6 13.82 -3.62 3.38
CA LYS A 6 14.37 -4.93 2.97
C LYS A 6 14.51 -4.98 1.45
N LYS A 7 15.39 -5.87 0.96
CA LYS A 7 15.61 -6.13 -0.48
C LYS A 7 16.04 -4.90 -1.29
N ILE A 8 16.73 -3.95 -0.66
CA ILE A 8 17.37 -2.83 -1.37
C ILE A 8 18.76 -3.24 -1.83
N ASP A 9 19.13 -2.82 -3.04
CA ASP A 9 20.46 -3.03 -3.59
C ASP A 9 21.51 -2.28 -2.73
N PRO A 10 22.47 -2.98 -2.11
CA PRO A 10 23.50 -2.37 -1.27
C PRO A 10 24.33 -1.32 -2.00
N GLU A 11 24.58 -1.51 -3.30
CA GLU A 11 25.39 -0.57 -4.09
C GLU A 11 24.67 0.76 -4.25
N LYS A 12 23.36 0.73 -4.54
CA LYS A 12 22.54 1.95 -4.63
C LYS A 12 22.49 2.71 -3.31
N VAL A 13 22.37 2.01 -2.19
CA VAL A 13 22.41 2.64 -0.85
C VAL A 13 23.76 3.33 -0.62
N ARG A 14 24.87 2.69 -1.01
CA ARG A 14 26.20 3.26 -0.86
C ARG A 14 26.37 4.53 -1.69
N LEU A 15 25.98 4.49 -2.97
CA LEU A 15 26.05 5.63 -3.88
C LEU A 15 25.17 6.79 -3.38
N PHE A 16 23.95 6.48 -2.94
CA PHE A 16 23.03 7.48 -2.39
C PHE A 16 23.59 8.16 -1.14
N LYS A 17 24.18 7.40 -0.20
CA LYS A 17 24.86 7.95 0.98
C LYS A 17 26.02 8.85 0.59
N ALA A 18 26.86 8.42 -0.35
CA ALA A 18 28.00 9.19 -0.81
C ALA A 18 27.56 10.52 -1.43
N GLU A 19 26.50 10.51 -2.22
CA GLU A 19 25.94 11.70 -2.84
C GLU A 19 25.31 12.66 -1.81
N ALA A 20 24.61 12.12 -0.80
CA ALA A 20 24.08 12.93 0.30
C ALA A 20 25.20 13.66 1.06
N VAL A 21 26.30 12.95 1.38
CA VAL A 21 27.46 13.53 2.06
C VAL A 21 28.12 14.62 1.19
N LYS A 22 28.27 14.38 -0.12
CA LYS A 22 28.80 15.39 -1.06
C LYS A 22 27.97 16.67 -1.08
N ARG A 23 26.65 16.55 -0.87
CA ARG A 23 25.71 17.68 -0.82
C ARG A 23 25.59 18.31 0.57
N GLY A 24 26.34 17.81 1.56
CA GLY A 24 26.26 18.28 2.94
C GLY A 24 24.95 17.91 3.66
N LEU A 25 24.25 16.88 3.16
CA LEU A 25 22.96 16.44 3.71
C LEU A 25 23.17 15.25 4.66
N LEU A 26 22.40 15.24 5.75
CA LEU A 26 22.22 14.03 6.54
C LEU A 26 21.39 13.01 5.75
N LEU A 27 21.61 11.71 6.00
CA LEU A 27 20.93 10.64 5.27
C LEU A 27 19.40 10.76 5.32
N HIS A 28 18.84 11.16 6.47
CA HIS A 28 17.39 11.34 6.58
C HIS A 28 16.87 12.49 5.71
N GLN A 29 17.61 13.59 5.58
CA GLN A 29 17.23 14.73 4.72
C GLN A 29 17.25 14.33 3.25
N ALA A 30 18.29 13.61 2.82
CA ALA A 30 18.36 13.08 1.46
C ALA A 30 17.19 12.11 1.18
N ILE A 31 16.82 11.25 2.14
CA ILE A 31 15.66 10.37 2.02
C ILE A 31 14.35 11.16 1.91
N GLU A 32 14.16 12.19 2.74
CA GLU A 32 12.99 13.08 2.67
C GLU A 32 12.88 13.79 1.32
N GLU A 33 14.00 14.30 0.79
CA GLU A 33 14.06 14.89 -0.55
C GLU A 33 13.71 13.87 -1.63
N ALA A 34 14.26 12.66 -1.56
CA ALA A 34 13.97 11.60 -2.53
C ALA A 34 12.49 11.19 -2.50
N ILE A 35 11.90 11.07 -1.31
CA ILE A 35 10.46 10.81 -1.14
C ILE A 35 9.65 11.95 -1.75
N THR A 36 10.01 13.20 -1.46
CA THR A 36 9.31 14.39 -1.97
C THR A 36 9.36 14.43 -3.51
N LEU A 37 10.52 14.18 -4.10
CA LEU A 37 10.70 14.10 -5.54
C LEU A 37 9.88 12.97 -6.15
N TRP A 38 9.85 11.79 -5.52
CA TRP A 38 9.03 10.67 -5.98
C TRP A 38 7.55 11.00 -6.00
N LEU A 39 7.04 11.60 -4.92
CA LEU A 39 5.64 12.02 -4.78
C LEU A 39 5.23 13.16 -5.73
N ASN A 40 6.18 14.04 -6.10
CA ASN A 40 5.92 15.13 -7.02
C ASN A 40 6.03 14.69 -8.48
N THR A 41 6.91 13.73 -8.77
CA THR A 41 7.05 13.16 -10.11
C THR A 41 5.77 12.44 -10.54
N SER A 42 5.15 11.69 -9.63
CA SER A 42 3.87 11.00 -9.88
C SER A 42 2.71 11.96 -10.14
N ARG A 43 2.72 13.16 -9.54
CA ARG A 43 1.70 14.20 -9.81
C ARG A 43 1.80 14.86 -11.18
N SER A 44 2.94 14.74 -11.88
CA SER A 44 3.16 15.35 -13.20
C SER A 44 2.82 14.43 -14.37
N ALA A 45 2.76 13.12 -14.13
CA ALA A 45 2.15 12.18 -15.04
C ALA A 45 0.62 12.30 -14.92
N ALA A 46 -0.12 12.09 -16.02
CA ALA A 46 -1.56 11.98 -15.95
C ALA A 46 -1.93 10.99 -14.84
N GLU A 47 -2.84 11.39 -13.94
CA GLU A 47 -3.27 10.57 -12.82
C GLU A 47 -3.63 9.17 -13.33
N THR A 48 -2.92 8.15 -12.84
CA THR A 48 -3.20 6.78 -13.24
C THR A 48 -4.47 6.30 -12.54
N ASP A 49 -5.20 5.35 -13.14
CA ASP A 49 -6.35 4.70 -12.49
C ASP A 49 -6.00 4.13 -11.11
N PHE A 50 -4.73 3.75 -10.90
CA PHE A 50 -4.19 3.36 -9.59
C PHE A 50 -4.26 4.48 -8.55
N GLU A 51 -3.77 5.66 -8.92
CA GLU A 51 -3.76 6.83 -8.04
C GLU A 51 -5.17 7.33 -7.76
N ALA A 52 -6.03 7.37 -8.78
CA ALA A 52 -7.42 7.78 -8.64
C ALA A 52 -8.20 6.85 -7.70
N ASN A 53 -8.07 5.54 -7.87
CA ASN A 53 -8.74 4.55 -7.02
C ASN A 53 -8.27 4.64 -5.56
N ASN A 54 -6.95 4.72 -5.34
CA ASN A 54 -6.40 4.79 -3.99
C ASN A 54 -6.76 6.09 -3.27
N ARG A 55 -6.74 7.21 -3.99
CA ARG A 55 -7.15 8.52 -3.46
C ARG A 55 -8.60 8.48 -2.98
N LEU A 56 -9.50 7.92 -3.79
CA LEU A 56 -10.91 7.79 -3.42
C LEU A 56 -11.07 6.87 -2.20
N TYR A 57 -10.40 5.71 -2.21
CA TYR A 57 -10.49 4.77 -1.10
C TYR A 57 -10.07 5.42 0.23
N GLU A 58 -8.91 6.08 0.27
CA GLU A 58 -8.43 6.72 1.51
C GLU A 58 -9.34 7.88 1.94
N ALA A 59 -9.90 8.65 0.99
CA ALA A 59 -10.87 9.70 1.31
C ALA A 59 -12.18 9.17 1.90
N MET A 60 -12.67 8.02 1.42
CA MET A 60 -13.94 7.42 1.85
C MET A 60 -13.80 6.41 2.99
N LYS A 61 -12.57 6.01 3.33
CA LYS A 61 -12.25 4.91 4.25
C LYS A 61 -12.99 4.98 5.58
N GLU A 62 -12.96 6.14 6.24
CA GLU A 62 -13.61 6.35 7.53
C GLU A 62 -15.13 6.31 7.43
N GLU A 63 -15.71 6.80 6.33
CA GLU A 63 -17.15 6.75 6.10
C GLU A 63 -17.61 5.32 5.81
N LEU A 64 -16.92 4.62 4.90
CA LEU A 64 -17.18 3.22 4.58
C LEU A 64 -17.10 2.37 5.86
N ARG A 65 -16.09 2.59 6.69
CA ARG A 65 -15.94 1.88 7.96
C ARG A 65 -17.14 2.05 8.91
N LYS A 66 -17.73 3.25 8.97
CA LYS A 66 -18.85 3.53 9.86
C LYS A 66 -20.17 2.91 9.37
N LYS A 67 -20.37 2.87 8.05
CA LYS A 67 -21.67 2.51 7.45
C LYS A 67 -21.73 1.09 6.89
N HIS A 68 -20.62 0.54 6.45
CA HIS A 68 -20.54 -0.65 5.59
C HIS A 68 -19.55 -1.70 6.12
N ARG A 69 -19.42 -1.81 7.44
CA ARG A 69 -18.45 -2.72 8.07
C ARG A 69 -18.77 -4.17 7.73
N GLY A 70 -17.75 -4.93 7.32
CA GLY A 70 -17.84 -6.35 6.93
C GLY A 70 -18.20 -6.57 5.46
N GLU A 71 -18.71 -5.55 4.78
CA GLU A 71 -19.09 -5.56 3.37
C GLU A 71 -17.86 -5.36 2.47
N PHE A 72 -18.05 -5.54 1.16
CA PHE A 72 -17.02 -5.44 0.14
C PHE A 72 -17.25 -4.20 -0.72
N ALA A 73 -16.26 -3.31 -0.77
CA ALA A 73 -16.26 -2.17 -1.70
C ALA A 73 -15.46 -2.50 -2.97
N VAL A 74 -16.01 -2.08 -4.12
CA VAL A 74 -15.31 -2.09 -5.41
C VAL A 74 -15.10 -0.66 -5.87
N ILE A 75 -13.85 -0.28 -6.11
CA ILE A 75 -13.46 1.04 -6.61
C ILE A 75 -12.67 0.85 -7.91
N ALA A 76 -13.07 1.54 -8.97
CA ALA A 76 -12.41 1.51 -10.28
C ALA A 76 -12.54 2.88 -10.96
N GLU A 77 -11.58 3.25 -11.81
CA GLU A 77 -11.59 4.52 -12.58
C GLU A 77 -11.85 5.77 -11.71
N GLY A 78 -11.36 5.79 -10.47
CA GLY A 78 -11.54 6.90 -9.53
C GLY A 78 -12.95 7.03 -8.94
N ARG A 79 -13.81 6.01 -9.04
CA ARG A 79 -15.19 6.01 -8.49
C ARG A 79 -15.51 4.75 -7.70
N LEU A 80 -16.43 4.88 -6.74
CA LEU A 80 -17.02 3.75 -6.03
C LEU A 80 -18.05 3.10 -6.95
N VAL A 81 -17.74 1.90 -7.44
CA VAL A 81 -18.62 1.14 -8.33
C VAL A 81 -19.80 0.57 -7.56
N GLY A 82 -19.56 0.08 -6.35
CA GLY A 82 -20.60 -0.49 -5.52
C GLY A 82 -20.07 -1.02 -4.19
N ILE A 83 -21.03 -1.34 -3.33
CA ILE A 83 -20.82 -2.00 -2.05
C ILE A 83 -21.68 -3.26 -2.06
N TYR A 84 -21.10 -4.38 -1.67
CA TYR A 84 -21.69 -5.71 -1.77
C TYR A 84 -21.57 -6.44 -0.44
N HIS A 85 -22.61 -7.17 -0.06
CA HIS A 85 -22.56 -7.97 1.16
C HIS A 85 -21.71 -9.24 0.98
N GLU A 86 -21.72 -9.83 -0.22
CA GLU A 86 -20.98 -11.04 -0.52
C GLU A 86 -19.75 -10.78 -1.40
N LYS A 87 -18.65 -11.45 -1.06
CA LYS A 87 -17.40 -11.39 -1.85
C LYS A 87 -17.62 -11.79 -3.31
N LYS A 88 -18.50 -12.77 -3.55
CA LYS A 88 -18.74 -13.31 -4.90
C LYS A 88 -19.40 -12.27 -5.80
N GLU A 89 -20.40 -11.56 -5.30
CA GLU A 89 -21.08 -10.48 -6.01
C GLU A 89 -20.10 -9.34 -6.36
N ALA A 90 -19.26 -8.95 -5.40
CA ALA A 90 -18.22 -7.94 -5.62
C ALA A 90 -17.22 -8.37 -6.69
N LEU A 91 -16.86 -9.65 -6.74
CA LEU A 91 -15.93 -10.21 -7.73
C LEU A 91 -16.55 -10.27 -9.12
N GLU A 92 -17.84 -10.60 -9.23
CA GLU A 92 -18.58 -10.62 -10.49
C GLU A 92 -18.75 -9.20 -11.05
N ALA A 93 -19.09 -8.24 -10.19
CA ALA A 93 -19.12 -6.82 -10.54
C ALA A 93 -17.76 -6.31 -10.98
N LEU A 94 -16.69 -6.72 -10.30
CA LEU A 94 -15.32 -6.34 -10.70
C LEU A 94 -14.97 -6.89 -12.10
N ARG A 95 -15.32 -8.14 -12.39
CA ARG A 95 -15.01 -8.79 -13.68
C ARG A 95 -15.78 -8.20 -14.86
N SER A 96 -17.00 -7.72 -14.64
CA SER A 96 -17.83 -7.14 -15.70
C SER A 96 -17.38 -5.74 -16.15
N LEU A 97 -16.56 -5.05 -15.34
CA LEU A 97 -16.09 -3.70 -15.63
C LEU A 97 -15.03 -3.64 -16.74
N GLY A 98 -14.27 -4.72 -16.97
CA GLY A 98 -13.22 -4.75 -18.01
C GLY A 98 -12.09 -3.74 -17.78
N VAL A 99 -11.87 -3.31 -16.54
CA VAL A 99 -10.89 -2.27 -16.17
C VAL A 99 -9.49 -2.84 -15.96
N ASN A 100 -8.47 -2.02 -16.24
CA ASN A 100 -7.06 -2.39 -16.04
C ASN A 100 -6.64 -2.40 -14.57
N HIS A 101 -7.27 -1.55 -13.73
CA HIS A 101 -6.96 -1.44 -12.31
C HIS A 101 -8.21 -1.15 -11.47
N ALA A 102 -8.34 -1.86 -10.35
CA ALA A 102 -9.43 -1.72 -9.40
C ALA A 102 -9.03 -2.18 -7.99
N ILE A 103 -9.73 -1.66 -6.99
CA ILE A 103 -9.60 -2.05 -5.59
C ILE A 103 -10.84 -2.84 -5.20
N LEU A 104 -10.63 -4.04 -4.68
CA LEU A 104 -11.64 -4.83 -3.97
C LEU A 104 -11.16 -5.02 -2.53
N THR A 105 -11.91 -4.53 -1.57
CA THR A 105 -11.52 -4.57 -0.15
C THR A 105 -12.70 -4.89 0.74
N GLN A 106 -12.44 -5.65 1.81
CA GLN A 106 -13.41 -5.89 2.87
C GLN A 106 -13.29 -4.79 3.92
N ILE A 107 -14.39 -4.10 4.18
CA ILE A 107 -14.40 -2.87 4.94
C ILE A 107 -14.31 -3.18 6.45
N GLY A 108 -13.27 -2.65 7.13
CA GLY A 108 -13.19 -2.62 8.59
C GLY A 108 -12.92 -3.95 9.30
N VAL A 109 -12.50 -5.01 8.59
CA VAL A 109 -12.20 -6.33 9.18
C VAL A 109 -10.70 -6.53 9.46
N ASP A 110 -9.81 -5.93 8.66
CA ASP A 110 -8.36 -6.17 8.77
C ASP A 110 -7.69 -5.40 9.93
N GLU A 111 -8.42 -4.52 10.62
CA GLU A 111 -7.88 -3.63 11.65
C GLU A 111 -7.92 -4.23 13.07
N GLU A 112 -8.73 -5.27 13.32
CA GLU A 112 -8.75 -5.98 14.62
C GLU A 112 -7.45 -6.73 14.91
N ARG A 113 -6.63 -7.02 13.89
CA ARG A 113 -5.30 -7.62 14.05
C ARG A 113 -4.17 -6.61 14.31
N ARG A 114 -4.47 -5.31 14.50
CA ARG A 114 -3.46 -4.29 14.81
C ARG A 114 -3.12 -4.15 16.29
N SER A 115 -3.87 -4.77 17.20
CA SER A 115 -3.40 -4.90 18.58
C SER A 115 -2.37 -6.01 18.64
N GLU A 116 -1.10 -5.60 18.78
CA GLU A 116 0.05 -6.46 19.11
C GLU A 116 0.53 -7.39 17.98
N LEU A 117 1.05 -6.80 16.90
CA LEU A 117 2.09 -7.47 16.12
C LEU A 117 3.40 -6.74 16.37
N GLU A 118 4.07 -7.13 17.46
CA GLU A 118 5.48 -6.83 17.69
C GLU A 118 6.31 -7.48 16.58
N TRP A 119 7.09 -6.67 15.87
CA TRP A 119 7.97 -7.14 14.82
C TRP A 119 9.20 -7.81 15.44
N TRP A 120 9.12 -9.13 15.66
CA TRP A 120 10.30 -9.92 15.98
C TRP A 120 11.15 -10.06 14.71
N GLY A 121 12.18 -9.22 14.61
CA GLY A 121 13.16 -9.21 13.51
C GLY A 121 14.10 -10.44 13.47
N GLY A 122 13.57 -11.63 13.70
CA GLY A 122 14.30 -12.91 13.60
C GLY A 122 14.02 -13.59 12.25
N SER A 123 15.07 -14.18 11.67
CA SER A 123 14.98 -15.05 10.50
C SER A 123 14.03 -16.21 10.79
N ILE A 124 12.85 -16.25 10.15
CA ILE A 124 12.09 -17.51 10.04
C ILE A 124 12.77 -18.30 8.94
N GLU A 125 13.73 -19.13 9.33
CA GLU A 125 14.08 -20.30 8.54
C GLU A 125 12.98 -21.33 8.79
N LEU A 126 12.27 -21.70 7.72
CA LEU A 126 11.35 -22.83 7.73
C LEU A 126 12.18 -24.08 8.02
N GLN A 127 12.25 -24.49 9.29
CA GLN A 127 12.56 -25.87 9.60
C GLN A 127 11.38 -26.69 9.09
N ASN A 128 11.61 -27.37 7.96
CA ASN A 128 10.72 -28.39 7.44
C ASN A 128 10.36 -29.31 8.60
N ALA A 129 9.06 -29.42 8.89
CA ALA A 129 8.54 -30.52 9.69
C ALA A 129 8.75 -31.80 8.87
N GLN A 130 9.96 -32.37 8.99
CA GLN A 130 10.26 -33.73 8.60
C GLN A 130 10.20 -34.61 9.84
N ASP A 131 9.30 -35.57 9.72
CA ASP A 131 9.42 -36.96 10.15
C ASP A 131 9.19 -37.34 11.63
N THR A 132 8.16 -38.18 11.74
CA THR A 132 7.85 -39.26 12.72
C THR A 132 7.29 -38.91 14.10
#